data_AF-A0A016WB62-F1
#
_entry.id   AF-A0A016WB62-F1
#
_cell.length_a   1.000
_cell.length_b   1.000
_cell.length_c   1.000
_cell.angle_alpha   90.00
_cell.angle_beta   90.00
_cell.angle_gamma   90.00
#
_symmetry.space_group_name_H-M   'P 1'
#
loop_
_entity.id
_entity.type
_entity.pdbx_description
1 polymer ?
#
loop_
_entity_poly.entity_id
_entity_poly.type
_entity_poly.pdbx_seq_one_letter_code
_entity_poly.pdbx_strand_id
1 'polypeptide(L)'
;MSVYSYIDVQQQCVHQNGRIPHMPLHHGEQNHTERTPSHACFRIRHDNKTIGSLEVKLQHVILQCNPEVLFYTRDASIITESAKRSHFAGSCSSDTCAHTSTRSYVPELHNTYEFLGISRCTSSWRSVGCGCLLPIPGCLFSRSFAKPRNEKVYEIFNCTTWEESAIMKYTYTGAKGKEETNIVRVEAQTTHEEEDGNITVEFIRSPNVPLSSTVFLRAVNSRSQETSIVDTNDVFALRCSTMDSARNLSLCHIEDTCFPTDTEANC
;
A
#
# COMPACT_ATOMS: atom_id res chain seq x y z
N MET A 1 0.00 -12.87 2.49
CA MET A 1 -1.37 -12.31 2.43
C MET A 1 -1.77 -12.27 0.97
N SER A 2 -2.86 -12.95 0.59
CA SER A 2 -3.28 -13.05 -0.81
C SER A 2 -4.10 -11.82 -1.18
N VAL A 3 -3.55 -10.95 -2.01
CA VAL A 3 -4.34 -9.93 -2.71
C VAL A 3 -5.02 -10.64 -3.88
N TYR A 4 -6.34 -10.78 -3.82
CA TYR A 4 -7.10 -11.45 -4.87
C TYR A 4 -7.41 -10.45 -5.99
N SER A 5 -6.63 -10.44 -7.06
CA SER A 5 -7.01 -9.81 -8.32
C SER A 5 -7.87 -10.80 -9.13
N TYR A 6 -9.12 -10.46 -9.40
CA TYR A 6 -9.96 -11.22 -10.31
C TYR A 6 -9.57 -10.89 -11.74
N ILE A 7 -9.11 -11.88 -12.50
CA ILE A 7 -8.59 -11.68 -13.86
C ILE A 7 -9.31 -12.62 -14.84
N ASP A 8 -9.80 -12.04 -15.92
CA ASP A 8 -10.55 -12.68 -17.01
C ASP A 8 -9.57 -13.14 -18.10
N VAL A 9 -9.74 -14.35 -18.61
CA VAL A 9 -8.92 -14.92 -19.69
C VAL A 9 -9.87 -15.46 -20.76
N GLN A 10 -9.84 -14.88 -21.96
CA GLN A 10 -10.70 -15.34 -23.06
C GLN A 10 -10.02 -16.48 -23.82
N GLN A 11 -10.64 -17.65 -23.88
CA GLN A 11 -10.33 -18.64 -24.91
C GLN A 11 -11.48 -19.61 -25.20
N GLN A 12 -11.63 -19.95 -26.48
CA GLN A 12 -12.65 -20.84 -27.04
C GLN A 12 -12.04 -22.19 -27.41
N CYS A 13 -12.84 -23.25 -27.30
CA CYS A 13 -12.46 -24.65 -27.51
C CYS A 13 -11.65 -24.89 -28.78
N VAL A 14 -10.38 -25.31 -28.64
CA VAL A 14 -9.57 -25.80 -29.75
C VAL A 14 -9.49 -27.33 -29.69
N HIS A 15 -10.11 -28.01 -30.66
CA HIS A 15 -9.91 -29.44 -30.86
C HIS A 15 -8.47 -29.71 -31.32
N GLN A 16 -7.58 -30.14 -30.42
CA GLN A 16 -6.23 -30.59 -30.79
C GLN A 16 -6.16 -32.12 -30.85
N ASN A 17 -5.84 -32.65 -32.03
CA ASN A 17 -5.53 -34.06 -32.23
C ASN A 17 -4.04 -34.31 -31.94
N GLY A 18 -3.75 -34.98 -30.82
CA GLY A 18 -2.50 -35.74 -30.64
C GLY A 18 -1.18 -34.97 -30.50
N ARG A 19 -1.19 -33.69 -30.12
CA ARG A 19 0.03 -32.97 -29.65
C ARG A 19 -0.12 -32.56 -28.20
N ILE A 20 1.01 -32.40 -27.51
CA ILE A 20 1.10 -31.78 -26.18
C ILE A 20 0.33 -30.45 -26.26
N PRO A 21 -0.78 -30.30 -25.53
CA PRO A 21 -1.63 -29.14 -25.67
C PRO A 21 -0.98 -27.95 -24.98
N HIS A 22 -0.52 -26.98 -25.76
CA HIS A 22 -0.19 -25.66 -25.23
C HIS A 22 -1.50 -24.88 -25.07
N MET A 23 -1.80 -24.47 -23.84
CA MET A 23 -2.92 -23.58 -23.52
C MET A 23 -2.37 -22.17 -23.29
N PRO A 24 -2.31 -21.30 -24.31
CA PRO A 24 -1.82 -19.95 -24.12
C PRO A 24 -2.88 -19.13 -23.39
N LEU A 25 -2.67 -18.87 -22.10
CA LEU A 25 -3.52 -17.95 -21.33
C LEU A 25 -3.27 -16.52 -21.85
N HIS A 26 -4.29 -15.91 -22.46
CA HIS A 26 -4.26 -14.54 -22.98
C HIS A 26 -5.20 -13.63 -22.17
N HIS A 27 -4.66 -12.53 -21.66
CA HIS A 27 -5.43 -11.44 -21.09
C HIS A 27 -5.92 -10.51 -22.20
N GLY A 28 -7.23 -10.28 -22.32
CA GLY A 28 -7.84 -9.36 -23.26
C GLY A 28 -8.60 -8.25 -22.53
N GLU A 29 -8.37 -6.99 -22.90
CA GLU A 29 -9.19 -5.87 -22.49
C GLU A 29 -10.39 -5.80 -23.45
N GLN A 30 -11.60 -6.11 -22.97
CA GLN A 30 -12.82 -5.86 -23.72
C GLN A 30 -13.84 -5.08 -22.89
N ASN A 31 -14.29 -3.98 -23.50
CA ASN A 31 -15.42 -3.18 -23.07
C ASN A 31 -16.67 -4.07 -22.95
N HIS A 32 -17.17 -4.22 -21.72
CA HIS A 32 -18.54 -4.57 -21.36
C HIS A 32 -19.35 -5.35 -22.41
N THR A 33 -19.07 -6.64 -22.63
CA THR A 33 -20.07 -7.63 -23.08
C THR A 33 -19.50 -9.05 -22.93
N GLU A 34 -20.24 -9.92 -22.23
CA GLU A 34 -20.04 -11.38 -22.03
C GLU A 34 -18.73 -11.89 -21.37
N ARG A 35 -18.80 -12.09 -20.04
CA ARG A 35 -17.87 -12.92 -19.27
C ARG A 35 -17.94 -14.37 -19.74
N THR A 36 -16.88 -14.90 -20.34
CA THR A 36 -16.75 -16.34 -20.63
C THR A 36 -15.66 -16.93 -19.74
N PRO A 37 -15.94 -17.93 -18.88
CA PRO A 37 -14.89 -18.58 -18.11
C PRO A 37 -13.89 -19.25 -19.05
N SER A 38 -12.60 -19.06 -18.81
CA SER A 38 -11.50 -19.67 -19.56
C SER A 38 -11.49 -21.17 -19.27
N HIS A 39 -12.05 -21.94 -20.20
CA HIS A 39 -12.11 -23.38 -20.08
C HIS A 39 -11.66 -24.03 -21.38
N ALA A 40 -10.82 -25.06 -21.25
CA ALA A 40 -10.38 -25.88 -22.35
C ALA A 40 -10.99 -27.27 -22.20
N CYS A 41 -11.54 -27.81 -23.28
CA CYS A 41 -12.11 -29.15 -23.31
C CYS A 41 -11.33 -30.02 -24.28
N PHE A 42 -10.76 -31.10 -23.78
CA PHE A 42 -10.02 -32.10 -24.53
C PHE A 42 -10.88 -33.35 -24.68
N ARG A 43 -10.84 -33.95 -25.87
CA ARG A 43 -11.50 -35.23 -26.14
C ARG A 43 -10.43 -36.29 -26.33
N ILE A 44 -10.43 -37.31 -25.47
CA ILE A 44 -9.41 -38.35 -25.45
C ILE A 44 -9.89 -39.50 -26.34
N ARG A 45 -9.05 -39.91 -27.30
CA ARG A 45 -9.39 -40.96 -28.27
C ARG A 45 -8.33 -42.06 -28.27
N HIS A 46 -8.79 -43.30 -28.36
CA HIS A 46 -7.98 -44.50 -28.58
C HIS A 46 -8.63 -45.32 -29.70
N ASP A 47 -7.85 -45.73 -30.71
CA ASP A 47 -8.35 -46.46 -31.89
C ASP A 47 -9.61 -45.84 -32.52
N ASN A 48 -9.57 -44.52 -32.71
CA ASN A 48 -10.67 -43.73 -33.27
C ASN A 48 -11.97 -43.73 -32.43
N LYS A 49 -12.00 -44.38 -31.25
CA LYS A 49 -13.09 -44.33 -30.26
C LYS A 49 -12.79 -43.29 -29.19
N THR A 50 -13.82 -42.61 -28.71
CA THR A 50 -13.69 -41.67 -27.58
C THR A 50 -13.72 -42.45 -26.28
N ILE A 51 -12.68 -42.28 -25.47
CA ILE A 51 -12.54 -42.99 -24.19
C ILE A 51 -12.80 -42.07 -22.99
N GLY A 52 -12.84 -40.76 -23.21
CA GLY A 52 -13.25 -39.77 -22.23
C GLY A 52 -13.08 -38.33 -22.73
N SER A 53 -13.35 -37.39 -21.85
CA SER A 53 -13.05 -35.97 -22.03
C SER A 53 -12.40 -35.40 -20.78
N LEU A 54 -11.52 -34.41 -20.95
CA LEU A 54 -10.92 -33.65 -19.88
C LEU A 54 -11.30 -32.19 -20.06
N GLU A 55 -11.98 -31.62 -19.09
CA GLU A 55 -12.25 -30.19 -19.02
C GLU A 55 -11.27 -29.55 -18.04
N VAL A 56 -10.64 -28.46 -18.44
CA VAL A 56 -9.70 -27.68 -17.64
C VAL A 56 -10.23 -26.26 -17.52
N LYS A 57 -10.46 -25.80 -16.29
CA LYS A 57 -11.02 -24.48 -15.97
C LYS A 57 -10.03 -23.70 -15.12
N LEU A 58 -9.63 -22.52 -15.58
CA LEU A 58 -8.94 -21.57 -14.72
C LEU A 58 -9.95 -20.99 -13.73
N GLN A 59 -9.71 -21.18 -12.43
CA GLN A 59 -10.55 -20.59 -11.38
C GLN A 59 -10.07 -19.19 -11.03
N HIS A 60 -8.79 -19.09 -10.64
CA HIS A 60 -8.18 -17.85 -10.17
C HIS A 60 -6.71 -17.80 -10.51
N VAL A 61 -6.21 -16.60 -10.77
CA VAL A 61 -4.78 -16.29 -10.70
C VAL A 61 -4.52 -15.64 -9.35
N ILE A 62 -3.50 -16.10 -8.64
CA ILE A 62 -3.06 -15.54 -7.37
C ILE A 62 -1.69 -14.92 -7.58
N LEU A 63 -1.60 -13.63 -7.29
CA LEU A 63 -0.36 -12.88 -7.19
C LEU A 63 -0.06 -12.65 -5.71
N GLN A 64 0.99 -13.28 -5.21
CA GLN A 64 1.41 -13.17 -3.83
C GLN A 64 2.55 -12.14 -3.73
N CYS A 65 2.28 -11.05 -3.02
CA CYS A 65 3.24 -9.98 -2.80
C CYS A 65 4.36 -10.44 -1.87
N ASN A 66 5.60 -10.17 -2.26
CA ASN A 66 6.76 -10.14 -1.37
C ASN A 66 6.99 -8.69 -0.91
N PRO A 67 6.62 -8.33 0.34
CA PRO A 67 6.60 -6.94 0.77
C PRO A 67 7.99 -6.43 1.15
N GLU A 68 8.32 -5.21 0.70
CA GLU A 68 9.42 -4.41 1.23
C GLU A 68 8.84 -3.23 2.02
N VAL A 69 9.13 -3.19 3.32
CA VAL A 69 8.62 -2.14 4.21
C VAL A 69 9.39 -0.84 3.94
N LEU A 70 8.65 0.20 3.55
CA LEU A 70 9.20 1.53 3.30
C LEU A 70 9.36 2.30 4.61
N PHE A 71 8.30 2.34 5.43
CA PHE A 71 8.30 2.96 6.76
C PHE A 71 7.08 2.55 7.57
N TYR A 72 7.08 2.90 8.85
CA TYR A 72 5.94 2.78 9.75
C TYR A 72 5.34 4.14 10.04
N THR A 73 4.03 4.16 10.27
CA THR A 73 3.30 5.36 10.66
C THR A 73 2.24 5.04 11.71
N ARG A 74 1.63 6.09 12.27
CA ARG A 74 0.63 5.99 13.32
C ARG A 74 -0.48 7.00 13.09
N ASP A 75 -1.70 6.60 13.44
CA ASP A 75 -2.83 7.53 13.44
C ASP A 75 -2.67 8.58 14.55
N ALA A 76 -2.26 9.77 14.14
CA ALA A 76 -2.04 10.92 14.99
C ALA A 76 -2.62 12.17 14.32
N SER A 77 -3.14 13.08 15.13
CA SER A 77 -3.43 14.44 14.69
C SER A 77 -2.16 15.26 14.75
N ILE A 78 -1.81 15.94 13.66
CA ILE A 78 -0.86 17.04 13.72
C ILE A 78 -1.61 18.27 14.21
N ILE A 79 -1.08 18.90 15.26
CA ILE A 79 -1.64 20.10 15.86
C ILE A 79 -0.53 21.14 15.90
N THR A 80 -0.85 22.37 15.54
CA THR A 80 0.10 23.48 15.61
C THR A 80 -0.36 24.48 16.65
N GLU A 81 0.54 24.83 17.57
CA GLU A 81 0.36 25.94 18.49
C GLU A 81 1.41 27.01 18.22
N SER A 82 1.05 28.27 18.49
CA SER A 82 1.95 29.39 18.29
C SER A 82 1.85 30.43 19.40
N ALA A 83 2.96 31.12 19.64
CA ALA A 83 3.08 32.15 20.64
C ALA A 83 3.87 33.33 20.06
N LYS A 84 3.21 34.49 19.97
CA LYS A 84 3.82 35.74 19.52
C LYS A 84 4.38 36.50 20.72
N ARG A 85 5.62 36.98 20.60
CA ARG A 85 6.28 37.83 21.58
C ARG A 85 6.85 39.08 20.93
N SER A 86 6.69 40.21 21.61
CA SER A 86 7.38 41.45 21.28
C SER A 86 8.89 41.27 21.42
N HIS A 87 9.66 42.12 20.75
CA HIS A 87 11.10 42.18 20.97
C HIS A 87 11.43 42.41 22.46
N PHE A 88 12.40 41.66 23.00
CA PHE A 88 12.78 41.60 24.43
C PHE A 88 11.71 41.06 25.40
N ALA A 89 10.60 40.52 24.90
CA ALA A 89 9.60 39.87 25.74
C ALA A 89 9.75 38.35 25.71
N GLY A 90 9.75 37.71 26.89
CA GLY A 90 9.91 36.26 27.00
C GLY A 90 11.23 35.79 26.40
N SER A 91 11.18 34.76 25.56
CA SER A 91 12.35 34.19 24.87
C SER A 91 12.79 34.98 23.63
N CYS A 92 12.05 36.04 23.25
CA CYS A 92 12.32 36.78 22.02
C CYS A 92 13.43 37.82 22.19
N SER A 93 14.58 37.54 21.58
CA SER A 93 15.73 38.42 21.44
C SER A 93 16.12 38.55 19.96
N SER A 94 17.03 39.47 19.63
CA SER A 94 17.39 39.83 18.25
C SER A 94 17.71 38.65 17.34
N ASP A 95 18.39 37.62 17.86
CA ASP A 95 18.83 36.48 17.06
C ASP A 95 18.07 35.18 17.38
N THR A 96 17.05 35.22 18.24
CA THR A 96 16.37 33.99 18.71
C THR A 96 15.83 33.17 17.55
N CYS A 97 15.16 33.79 16.56
CA CYS A 97 14.61 33.03 15.45
C CYS A 97 15.67 32.42 14.54
N ALA A 98 16.83 33.09 14.37
CA ALA A 98 17.94 32.55 13.57
C ALA A 98 18.56 31.32 14.23
N HIS A 99 18.51 31.22 15.56
CA HIS A 99 19.05 30.09 16.34
C HIS A 99 18.00 29.03 16.73
N THR A 100 16.72 29.25 16.40
CA THR A 100 15.67 28.27 16.69
C THR A 100 15.67 27.17 15.63
N SER A 101 16.12 25.98 16.02
CA SER A 101 16.05 24.76 15.22
C SER A 101 14.72 24.01 15.44
N THR A 102 14.47 23.00 14.61
CA THR A 102 13.30 22.12 14.75
C THR A 102 13.22 21.39 16.10
N ARG A 103 14.35 21.25 16.81
CA ARG A 103 14.42 20.60 18.12
C ARG A 103 14.61 21.58 19.28
N SER A 104 14.73 22.88 19.00
CA SER A 104 14.95 23.88 20.03
C SER A 104 13.75 23.94 20.96
N TYR A 105 14.03 23.96 22.27
CA TYR A 105 12.99 24.14 23.27
C TYR A 105 12.55 25.60 23.33
N VAL A 106 11.23 25.80 23.31
CA VAL A 106 10.55 27.11 23.34
C VAL A 106 9.69 27.16 24.60
N PRO A 107 10.08 27.93 25.62
CA PRO A 107 9.36 28.04 26.89
C PRO A 107 7.88 28.42 26.73
N GLU A 108 7.56 29.27 25.75
CA GLU A 108 6.19 29.71 25.47
C GLU A 108 5.24 28.58 25.04
N LEU A 109 5.79 27.47 24.57
CA LEU A 109 5.03 26.32 24.05
C LEU A 109 5.24 25.07 24.90
N HIS A 110 5.63 25.21 26.18
CA HIS A 110 6.01 24.09 27.05
C HIS A 110 5.04 22.89 27.02
N ASN A 111 3.73 23.16 27.04
CA ASN A 111 2.69 22.11 27.10
C ASN A 111 2.68 21.18 25.87
N THR A 112 3.28 21.61 24.76
CA THR A 112 3.33 20.84 23.50
C THR A 112 4.47 19.82 23.46
N TYR A 113 5.43 19.88 24.40
CA TYR A 113 6.61 19.00 24.44
C TYR A 113 6.34 17.62 25.02
N GLU A 114 5.14 17.38 25.56
CA GLU A 114 4.66 16.03 25.88
C GLU A 114 4.61 15.15 24.62
N PHE A 115 4.42 15.77 23.46
CA PHE A 115 4.31 15.10 22.17
C PHE A 115 5.54 15.36 21.28
N LEU A 116 5.83 14.37 20.43
CA LEU A 116 6.81 14.53 19.36
C LEU A 116 6.39 15.69 18.47
N GLY A 117 7.29 16.63 18.24
CA GLY A 117 6.99 17.85 17.50
C GLY A 117 8.24 18.55 17.02
N ILE A 118 8.01 19.50 16.13
CA ILE A 118 9.05 20.36 15.56
C ILE A 118 8.71 21.81 15.83
N SER A 119 9.73 22.56 16.25
CA SER A 119 9.62 23.98 16.59
C SER A 119 10.12 24.87 15.45
N ARG A 120 9.51 26.03 15.31
CA ARG A 120 9.90 27.07 14.37
C ARG A 120 9.83 28.44 15.02
N CYS A 121 10.54 29.38 14.41
CA CYS A 121 10.46 30.78 14.77
C CYS A 121 10.52 31.60 13.49
N THR A 122 9.56 32.50 13.31
CA THR A 122 9.58 33.49 12.23
C THR A 122 9.61 34.89 12.81
N SER A 123 10.37 35.76 12.14
CA SER A 123 10.35 37.18 12.47
C SER A 123 8.99 37.74 12.11
N SER A 124 8.34 38.37 13.08
CA SER A 124 6.99 38.87 12.96
C SER A 124 7.03 40.39 13.03
N TRP A 125 6.66 41.05 11.93
CA TRP A 125 6.48 42.49 11.95
C TRP A 125 5.12 42.83 12.58
N ARG A 126 5.04 43.95 13.29
CA ARG A 126 3.77 44.50 13.76
C ARG A 126 3.63 45.90 13.19
N SER A 127 2.50 46.16 12.54
CA SER A 127 2.05 47.52 12.30
C SER A 127 1.91 48.25 13.65
N VAL A 128 2.35 49.50 13.69
CA VAL A 128 2.25 50.38 14.86
C VAL A 128 0.79 50.42 15.33
N GLY A 129 0.53 50.09 16.60
CA GLY A 129 -0.80 50.18 17.21
C GLY A 129 -1.30 48.94 17.97
N CYS A 130 -0.66 47.77 17.83
CA CYS A 130 -1.22 46.55 18.40
C CYS A 130 -0.62 46.12 19.77
N GLY A 131 0.28 46.88 20.40
CA GLY A 131 0.73 46.60 21.79
C GLY A 131 2.19 46.14 21.95
N CYS A 132 3.07 46.43 20.98
CA CYS A 132 4.51 46.44 21.21
C CYS A 132 4.97 47.91 21.34
N LEU A 133 5.83 48.20 22.32
CA LEU A 133 6.29 49.57 22.61
C LEU A 133 7.41 50.06 21.68
N LEU A 134 8.07 49.15 20.95
CA LEU A 134 9.25 49.44 20.12
C LEU A 134 8.98 49.05 18.65
N PRO A 135 9.51 49.81 17.66
CA PRO A 135 9.39 49.52 16.23
C PRO A 135 10.42 48.47 15.79
N ILE A 136 10.55 47.38 16.56
CA ILE A 136 11.50 46.29 16.33
C ILE A 136 10.69 45.01 16.10
N PRO A 137 11.05 44.16 15.12
CA PRO A 137 10.30 42.93 14.85
C PRO A 137 10.29 42.00 16.07
N GLY A 138 9.14 41.39 16.31
CA GLY A 138 8.96 40.37 17.33
C GLY A 138 9.26 38.97 16.79
N CYS A 139 8.98 37.98 17.63
CA CYS A 139 9.13 36.56 17.31
C CYS A 139 7.76 35.90 17.32
N LEU A 140 7.44 35.15 16.26
CA LEU A 140 6.36 34.19 16.27
C LEU A 140 6.97 32.80 16.42
N PHE A 141 6.87 32.24 17.63
CA PHE A 141 7.22 30.86 17.86
C PHE A 141 6.05 29.97 17.45
N SER A 142 6.33 28.85 16.81
CA SER A 142 5.33 27.82 16.58
C SER A 142 5.91 26.44 16.81
N ARG A 143 5.03 25.49 17.13
CA ARG A 143 5.39 24.07 17.19
C ARG A 143 4.25 23.23 16.66
N SER A 144 4.57 22.40 15.67
CA SER A 144 3.66 21.38 15.14
C SER A 144 4.04 20.05 15.78
N PHE A 145 3.07 19.38 16.41
CA PHE A 145 3.30 18.15 17.16
C PHE A 145 2.23 17.10 16.87
N ALA A 146 2.63 15.84 17.00
CA ALA A 146 1.79 14.70 16.70
C ALA A 146 1.16 14.14 17.97
N LYS A 147 -0.16 14.31 18.10
CA LYS A 147 -0.95 13.75 19.19
C LYS A 147 -1.61 12.44 18.74
N PRO A 148 -1.25 11.27 19.30
CA PRO A 148 -1.82 10.00 18.89
C PRO A 148 -3.34 9.97 19.10
N ARG A 149 -4.09 9.53 18.10
CA ARG A 149 -5.56 9.37 18.18
C ARG A 149 -5.93 8.01 18.75
N ASN A 150 -5.10 7.00 18.47
CA ASN A 150 -5.26 5.65 18.96
C ASN A 150 -3.91 4.91 19.00
N GLU A 151 -3.96 3.62 19.30
CA GLU A 151 -2.79 2.76 19.38
C GLU A 151 -2.42 2.10 18.05
N LYS A 152 -3.19 2.30 16.96
CA LYS A 152 -2.97 1.60 15.69
C LYS A 152 -1.67 2.06 15.03
N VAL A 153 -0.86 1.08 14.65
CA VAL A 153 0.37 1.26 13.89
C VAL A 153 0.16 0.65 12.52
N TYR A 154 0.64 1.37 11.51
CA TYR A 154 0.55 0.98 10.11
C TYR A 154 1.95 0.79 9.55
N GLU A 155 2.13 -0.26 8.76
CA GLU A 155 3.26 -0.37 7.85
C GLU A 155 2.85 0.15 6.48
N ILE A 156 3.76 0.90 5.86
CA ILE A 156 3.68 1.32 4.47
C ILE A 156 4.73 0.52 3.72
N PHE A 157 4.31 -0.19 2.68
CA PHE A 157 5.18 -1.11 1.95
C PHE A 157 4.83 -1.14 0.47
N ASN A 158 5.77 -1.56 -0.36
CA ASN A 158 5.51 -1.93 -1.75
C ASN A 158 5.87 -3.41 -1.94
N CYS A 159 5.58 -3.96 -3.12
CA CYS A 159 5.91 -5.33 -3.45
C CYS A 159 7.03 -5.33 -4.49
N THR A 160 8.25 -5.69 -4.08
CA THR A 160 9.41 -5.74 -4.98
C THR A 160 9.29 -6.84 -6.02
N THR A 161 8.70 -7.97 -5.60
CA THR A 161 8.44 -9.14 -6.44
C THR A 161 7.07 -9.71 -6.13
N TRP A 162 6.51 -10.42 -7.11
CA TRP A 162 5.24 -11.11 -7.01
C TRP A 162 5.44 -12.58 -7.38
N GLU A 163 4.97 -13.49 -6.54
CA GLU A 163 4.92 -14.91 -6.82
C GLU A 163 3.58 -15.25 -7.46
N GLU A 164 3.62 -15.81 -8.67
CA GLU A 164 2.43 -16.05 -9.47
C GLU A 164 2.01 -17.52 -9.41
N SER A 165 0.71 -17.76 -9.26
CA SER A 165 0.16 -19.11 -9.28
C SER A 165 -1.25 -19.14 -9.86
N ALA A 166 -1.62 -20.26 -10.47
CA ALA A 166 -2.94 -20.49 -11.04
C ALA A 166 -3.67 -21.58 -10.24
N ILE A 167 -4.88 -21.28 -9.79
CA ILE A 167 -5.83 -22.28 -9.31
C ILE A 167 -6.59 -22.79 -10.52
N MET A 168 -6.42 -24.07 -10.82
CA MET A 168 -7.05 -24.74 -11.94
C MET A 168 -7.93 -25.88 -11.44
N LYS A 169 -9.07 -26.05 -12.08
CA LYS A 169 -10.02 -27.13 -11.85
C LYS A 169 -10.02 -28.03 -13.07
N TYR A 170 -9.78 -29.32 -12.88
CA TYR A 170 -9.85 -30.32 -13.94
C TYR A 170 -11.01 -31.26 -13.68
N THR A 171 -11.77 -31.56 -14.71
CA THR A 171 -12.87 -32.52 -14.67
C THR A 171 -12.61 -33.56 -15.75
N TYR A 172 -12.32 -34.79 -15.35
CA TYR A 172 -12.27 -35.93 -16.25
C TYR A 172 -13.63 -36.61 -16.31
N THR A 173 -14.12 -36.88 -17.52
CA THR A 173 -15.35 -37.64 -17.78
C THR A 173 -14.99 -38.88 -18.57
N GLY A 174 -15.07 -40.06 -17.96
CA GLY A 174 -14.80 -41.33 -18.63
C GLY A 174 -15.90 -41.74 -19.62
N ALA A 175 -15.64 -42.70 -20.50
CA ALA A 175 -16.59 -43.19 -21.52
C ALA A 175 -17.96 -43.66 -20.97
N LYS A 176 -18.02 -44.07 -19.70
CA LYS A 176 -19.27 -44.49 -19.02
C LYS A 176 -19.99 -43.34 -18.30
N GLY A 177 -19.53 -42.09 -18.48
CA GLY A 177 -20.10 -40.90 -17.84
C GLY A 177 -19.68 -40.68 -16.39
N LYS A 178 -18.73 -41.46 -15.85
CA LYS A 178 -18.17 -41.19 -14.51
C LYS A 178 -17.32 -39.92 -14.57
N GLU A 179 -17.59 -38.98 -13.68
CA GLU A 179 -16.85 -37.72 -13.55
C GLU A 179 -15.96 -37.72 -12.31
N GLU A 180 -14.74 -37.22 -12.47
CA GLU A 180 -13.77 -36.99 -11.40
C GLU A 180 -13.25 -35.56 -11.52
N THR A 181 -13.20 -34.85 -10.40
CA THR A 181 -12.87 -33.42 -10.37
C THR A 181 -11.78 -33.14 -9.36
N ASN A 182 -10.71 -32.49 -9.81
CA ASN A 182 -9.59 -32.08 -8.96
C ASN A 182 -9.36 -30.56 -9.07
N ILE A 183 -8.94 -29.94 -7.99
CA ILE A 183 -8.53 -28.54 -7.94
C ILE A 183 -7.09 -28.50 -7.46
N VAL A 184 -6.21 -27.91 -8.25
CA VAL A 184 -4.81 -27.76 -7.89
C VAL A 184 -4.36 -26.32 -8.03
N ARG A 185 -3.33 -25.97 -7.25
CA ARG A 185 -2.60 -24.71 -7.39
C ARG A 185 -1.26 -25.04 -8.04
N VAL A 186 -0.99 -24.44 -9.20
CA VAL A 186 0.30 -24.59 -9.90
C VAL A 186 1.01 -23.25 -9.91
N GLU A 187 2.25 -23.24 -9.46
CA GLU A 187 3.12 -22.07 -9.51
C GLU A 187 3.58 -21.84 -10.95
N ALA A 188 3.71 -20.58 -11.36
CA ALA A 188 4.25 -20.27 -12.68
C ALA A 188 5.67 -20.82 -12.82
N GLN A 189 6.03 -21.25 -14.03
CA GLN A 189 7.32 -21.85 -14.39
C GLN A 189 7.62 -23.19 -13.69
N THR A 190 6.61 -23.82 -13.08
CA THR A 190 6.75 -25.13 -12.44
C THR A 190 5.87 -26.18 -13.13
N THR A 191 6.21 -27.45 -12.90
CA THR A 191 5.40 -28.61 -13.29
C THR A 191 4.80 -29.24 -12.05
N HIS A 192 3.49 -29.36 -12.02
CA HIS A 192 2.77 -30.15 -11.04
C HIS A 192 2.56 -31.56 -11.58
N GLU A 193 3.00 -32.57 -10.84
CA GLU A 193 2.82 -33.97 -11.19
C GLU A 193 1.47 -34.46 -10.62
N GLU A 194 0.58 -34.91 -11.50
CA GLU A 194 -0.68 -35.57 -11.13
C GLU A 194 -0.65 -37.03 -11.58
N GLU A 195 -1.49 -37.88 -10.98
CA GLU A 195 -1.56 -39.32 -11.28
C GLU A 195 -1.78 -39.63 -12.78
N ASP A 196 -2.57 -38.79 -13.46
CA ASP A 196 -2.96 -38.97 -14.86
C ASP A 196 -2.24 -38.02 -15.85
N GLY A 197 -1.27 -37.25 -15.38
CA GLY A 197 -0.47 -36.38 -16.25
C GLY A 197 0.17 -35.17 -15.55
N ASN A 198 1.16 -34.59 -16.22
CA ASN A 198 1.87 -33.42 -15.70
C ASN A 198 1.24 -32.13 -16.20
N ILE A 199 1.15 -31.14 -15.31
CA ILE A 199 0.56 -29.84 -15.59
C ILE A 199 1.63 -28.78 -15.41
N THR A 200 1.96 -28.09 -16.50
CA THR A 200 2.98 -27.03 -16.49
C THR A 200 2.33 -25.69 -16.78
N VAL A 201 2.60 -24.70 -15.94
CA VAL A 201 2.22 -23.30 -16.21
C VAL A 201 3.47 -22.58 -16.70
N GLU A 202 3.55 -22.29 -18.00
CA GLU A 202 4.75 -21.67 -18.58
C GLU A 202 4.92 -20.20 -18.16
N PHE A 203 3.85 -19.41 -18.25
CA PHE A 203 3.84 -18.00 -17.86
C PHE A 203 2.41 -17.53 -17.60
N ILE A 204 2.25 -16.51 -16.74
CA ILE A 204 0.99 -15.83 -16.50
C ILE A 204 1.13 -14.42 -17.05
N ARG A 205 0.23 -14.03 -17.97
CA ARG A 205 0.19 -12.65 -18.49
C ARG A 205 -0.81 -11.83 -17.68
N SER A 206 -0.31 -10.98 -16.79
CA SER A 206 -1.10 -9.92 -16.17
C SER A 206 -1.34 -8.78 -17.17
N PRO A 207 -2.53 -8.13 -17.19
CA PRO A 207 -2.65 -6.80 -17.80
C PRO A 207 -1.64 -5.84 -17.16
N ASN A 208 -1.38 -4.73 -17.85
CA ASN A 208 -0.57 -3.59 -17.38
C ASN A 208 -1.21 -2.90 -16.15
N VAL A 209 -1.41 -3.62 -15.05
CA VAL A 209 -1.61 -3.02 -13.74
C VAL A 209 -0.21 -2.80 -13.20
N PRO A 210 0.20 -1.56 -12.88
CA PRO A 210 1.52 -1.29 -12.33
C PRO A 210 1.57 -1.71 -10.85
N LEU A 211 1.30 -2.99 -10.55
CA LEU A 211 1.35 -3.58 -9.21
C LEU A 211 2.72 -3.41 -8.56
N SER A 212 3.77 -3.26 -9.37
CA SER A 212 5.14 -3.01 -8.91
C SER A 212 5.35 -1.60 -8.35
N SER A 213 4.55 -0.59 -8.74
CA SER A 213 4.65 0.76 -8.20
C SER A 213 3.57 1.08 -7.16
N THR A 214 2.65 0.15 -6.91
CA THR A 214 1.59 0.34 -5.91
C THR A 214 2.19 0.31 -4.51
N VAL A 215 1.82 1.31 -3.72
CA VAL A 215 2.12 1.36 -2.29
C VAL A 215 0.89 0.89 -1.52
N PHE A 216 1.13 0.07 -0.50
CA PHE A 216 0.11 -0.51 0.35
C PHE A 216 0.28 -0.03 1.78
N LEU A 217 -0.83 0.03 2.49
CA LEU A 217 -0.91 0.32 3.91
C LEU A 217 -1.56 -0.86 4.61
N ARG A 218 -0.96 -1.34 5.69
CA ARG A 218 -1.51 -2.44 6.51
C ARG A 218 -1.39 -2.15 7.99
N ALA A 219 -2.45 -2.45 8.74
CA ALA A 219 -2.42 -2.41 10.20
C ALA A 219 -1.63 -3.60 10.75
N VAL A 220 -0.58 -3.34 11.55
CA VAL A 220 0.33 -4.40 12.05
C VAL A 220 0.03 -4.87 13.46
N ASN A 221 -0.66 -4.04 14.25
CA ASN A 221 -1.00 -4.36 15.64
C ASN A 221 -2.51 -4.55 15.86
N SER A 222 -3.25 -4.84 14.79
CA SER A 222 -4.67 -5.16 14.83
C SER A 222 -4.89 -6.65 14.61
N ARG A 223 -6.00 -7.21 15.15
CA ARG A 223 -6.34 -8.62 14.92
C ARG A 223 -6.64 -8.91 13.46
N SER A 224 -7.25 -7.94 12.75
CA SER A 224 -7.39 -7.96 11.30
C SER A 224 -6.18 -7.24 10.68
N GLN A 225 -5.47 -7.93 9.80
CA GLN A 225 -4.40 -7.37 8.98
C GLN A 225 -4.98 -6.72 7.72
N GLU A 226 -5.96 -5.84 7.89
CA GLU A 226 -6.58 -5.12 6.77
C GLU A 226 -5.51 -4.34 5.99
N THR A 227 -5.54 -4.48 4.67
CA THR A 227 -4.63 -3.81 3.75
C THR A 227 -5.41 -2.93 2.81
N SER A 228 -4.87 -1.77 2.48
CA SER A 228 -5.44 -0.81 1.54
C SER A 228 -4.36 -0.31 0.59
N ILE A 229 -4.77 0.19 -0.57
CA ILE A 229 -3.88 0.86 -1.51
C ILE A 229 -3.76 2.32 -1.07
N VAL A 230 -2.54 2.83 -1.10
CA VAL A 230 -2.22 4.24 -0.84
C VAL A 230 -2.38 5.02 -2.13
N ASP A 231 -3.19 6.08 -2.12
CA ASP A 231 -3.33 6.98 -3.26
C ASP A 231 -2.11 7.91 -3.38
N THR A 232 -1.81 8.35 -4.59
CA THR A 232 -0.75 9.35 -4.84
C THR A 232 -0.94 10.67 -4.08
N ASN A 233 -2.17 11.01 -3.71
CA ASN A 233 -2.50 12.21 -2.95
C ASN A 233 -2.49 12.00 -1.43
N ASP A 234 -2.31 10.76 -0.96
CA ASP A 234 -2.24 10.47 0.46
C ASP A 234 -0.91 10.99 1.03
N VAL A 235 -1.00 11.76 2.11
CA VAL A 235 0.15 12.34 2.79
C VAL A 235 0.28 11.72 4.18
N PHE A 236 1.49 11.23 4.49
CA PHE A 236 1.81 10.67 5.81
C PHE A 236 2.55 11.71 6.64
N ALA A 237 1.85 12.29 7.60
CA ALA A 237 2.44 13.30 8.48
C ALA A 237 3.54 12.75 9.41
N LEU A 238 3.59 11.43 9.60
CA LEU A 238 4.58 10.75 10.42
C LEU A 238 5.25 9.63 9.64
N ARG A 239 6.58 9.62 9.66
CA ARG A 239 7.40 8.53 9.10
C ARG A 239 8.38 8.04 10.16
N CYS A 240 8.30 6.76 10.47
CA CYS A 240 9.11 6.11 11.49
C CYS A 240 9.85 4.92 10.87
N SER A 241 11.09 4.67 11.25
CA SER A 241 11.90 3.59 10.66
C SER A 241 11.53 2.20 11.19
N THR A 242 10.97 2.12 12.40
CA THR A 242 10.60 0.84 13.05
C THR A 242 9.18 0.88 13.61
N MET A 243 8.58 -0.30 13.77
CA MET A 243 7.27 -0.44 14.42
C MET A 243 7.26 0.15 15.84
N ASP A 244 8.34 -0.07 16.61
CA ASP A 244 8.45 0.44 17.99
C ASP A 244 8.56 1.97 18.03
N SER A 245 9.27 2.58 17.09
CA SER A 245 9.34 4.04 16.95
C SER A 245 7.97 4.64 16.66
N ALA A 246 7.17 4.03 15.78
CA ALA A 246 5.79 4.43 15.55
C ALA A 246 4.89 4.20 16.78
N ARG A 247 5.05 3.08 17.47
CA ARG A 247 4.27 2.72 18.67
C ARG A 247 4.58 3.61 19.89
N ASN A 248 5.75 4.19 19.98
CA ASN A 248 6.08 5.12 21.06
C ASN A 248 6.11 6.58 20.60
N LEU A 249 5.86 6.83 19.31
CA LEU A 249 6.07 8.12 18.66
C LEU A 249 7.46 8.71 18.99
N SER A 250 8.46 7.85 19.06
CA SER A 250 9.85 8.23 19.35
C SER A 250 10.66 8.17 18.07
N LEU A 251 11.55 9.13 17.84
CA LEU A 251 12.46 9.15 16.68
C LEU A 251 11.76 9.15 15.30
N CYS A 252 10.47 9.44 15.23
CA CYS A 252 9.78 9.62 13.95
C CYS A 252 10.09 11.00 13.35
N HIS A 253 10.08 11.07 12.02
CA HIS A 253 10.11 12.31 11.27
C HIS A 253 8.68 12.81 11.08
N ILE A 254 8.44 14.08 11.45
CA ILE A 254 7.18 14.77 11.15
C ILE A 254 7.34 15.47 9.81
N GLU A 255 6.43 15.19 8.88
CA GLU A 255 6.33 15.87 7.61
C GLU A 255 5.14 16.83 7.67
N ASP A 256 5.42 18.13 7.70
CA ASP A 256 4.39 19.16 7.75
C ASP A 256 4.66 20.26 6.71
N THR A 257 3.59 20.71 6.07
CA THR A 257 3.61 21.85 5.15
C THR A 257 3.10 23.07 5.90
N CYS A 258 3.88 23.55 6.87
CA CYS A 258 3.49 24.64 7.75
C CYS A 258 4.00 25.99 7.24
N PHE A 259 3.08 26.89 6.87
CA PHE A 259 3.38 28.27 6.45
C PHE A 259 2.83 29.26 7.47
N PRO A 260 3.66 29.75 8.41
CA PRO A 260 3.20 30.67 9.45
C PRO A 260 2.79 32.03 8.85
N THR A 261 1.74 32.64 9.41
CA THR A 261 1.35 34.03 9.11
C THR A 261 2.02 35.00 10.09
N ASP A 262 1.78 36.32 9.97
CA ASP A 262 2.36 37.31 10.87
C ASP A 262 1.86 37.25 12.32
N THR A 263 0.70 36.62 12.57
CA THR A 263 0.04 36.61 13.88
C THR A 263 -0.13 35.23 14.48
N GLU A 264 -0.27 34.20 13.64
CA GLU A 264 -0.53 32.83 14.05
C GLU A 264 0.07 31.84 13.04
N ALA A 265 0.49 30.68 13.52
CA ALA A 265 0.83 29.56 12.64
C ALA A 265 -0.36 28.59 12.60
N ASN A 266 -1.09 28.57 11.48
CA ASN A 266 -2.15 27.60 11.23
C ASN A 266 -1.64 26.57 10.22
N CYS A 267 -1.37 25.39 10.76
CA CYS A 267 -0.87 24.19 10.09
C CYS A 267 -1.59 23.01 10.78
#